data_AF-A0A9D3UZZ5-F1
#
_entry.id   AF-A0A9D3UZZ5-F1
#
_cell.length_a   1.000
_cell.length_b   1.000
_cell.length_c   1.000
_cell.angle_alpha   90.00
_cell.angle_beta   90.00
_cell.angle_gamma   90.00
#
_symmetry.space_group_name_H-M   'P 1'
#
loop_
_entity.id
_entity.type
_entity.pdbx_description
1 polymer ?
#
loop_
_entity_poly.entity_id
_entity_poly.type
_entity_poly.pdbx_seq_one_letter_code
_entity_poly.pdbx_strand_id
1 'polypeptide(L)'
;MGGDFPSKPMSLYATIWDGSDWATNVGKYRVNYIYAPYVAEFSDLVLYGCAVDPIEFSSKRCDGMQSWEQLTTSITPSQISKMDSFRRKHMTYSYCYDQTRYKVAPPECVINPQEAEKLKKFDPVTFGGGRRHHGKRHHHMQASRSEADSI
;
A
#
# COMPACT_ATOMS: atom_id res chain seq x y z
N MET A 1 -2.85 8.66 20.03
CA MET A 1 -3.20 7.66 19.00
C MET A 1 -4.53 7.06 19.41
N GLY A 2 -5.55 7.16 18.55
CA GLY A 2 -6.93 6.72 18.84
C GLY A 2 -7.56 5.99 17.66
N GLY A 3 -6.79 5.13 16.99
CA GLY A 3 -7.26 4.31 15.88
C GLY A 3 -7.75 2.95 16.36
N ASP A 4 -8.63 2.33 15.58
CA ASP A 4 -9.10 0.98 15.82
C ASP A 4 -7.96 -0.02 15.62
N PHE A 5 -7.74 -0.88 16.60
CA PHE A 5 -6.78 -1.98 16.53
C PHE A 5 -7.53 -3.32 16.55
N PRO A 6 -7.14 -4.33 15.75
CA PRO A 6 -7.81 -5.63 15.75
C PRO A 6 -7.81 -6.27 17.15
N SER A 7 -8.98 -6.32 17.78
CA SER A 7 -9.18 -6.79 19.17
C SER A 7 -10.20 -7.93 19.30
N LYS A 8 -10.80 -8.35 18.18
CA LYS A 8 -11.76 -9.46 18.14
C LYS A 8 -11.07 -10.76 17.71
N PRO A 9 -11.59 -11.93 18.12
CA PRO A 9 -11.11 -13.21 17.60
C PRO A 9 -11.15 -13.26 16.07
N MET A 10 -10.15 -13.90 15.46
CA MET A 10 -10.00 -14.01 14.01
C MET A 10 -9.90 -15.47 13.58
N SER A 11 -10.24 -15.74 12.33
CA SER A 11 -10.04 -17.04 11.68
C SER A 11 -9.03 -16.89 10.54
N LEU A 12 -8.28 -17.95 10.26
CA LEU A 12 -7.32 -17.99 9.16
C LEU A 12 -7.98 -18.56 7.91
N TYR A 13 -7.72 -17.92 6.76
CA TYR A 13 -8.21 -18.33 5.45
C TYR A 13 -7.05 -18.33 4.45
N ALA A 14 -7.01 -19.32 3.57
CA ALA A 14 -6.10 -19.38 2.43
C ALA A 14 -6.93 -19.65 1.17
N THR A 15 -6.83 -18.76 0.18
CA THR A 15 -7.68 -18.80 -1.03
C THR A 15 -6.89 -18.39 -2.27
N ILE A 16 -7.10 -19.10 -3.37
CA ILE A 16 -6.75 -18.65 -4.72
C ILE A 16 -8.04 -18.21 -5.43
N TRP A 17 -8.07 -17.00 -5.98
CA TRP A 17 -9.27 -16.42 -6.60
C TRP A 17 -8.93 -15.39 -7.68
N ASP A 18 -9.91 -15.06 -8.52
CA ASP A 18 -9.76 -14.09 -9.61
C ASP A 18 -9.92 -12.64 -9.13
N GLY A 19 -8.80 -11.92 -9.01
CA GLY A 19 -8.74 -10.50 -8.69
C GLY A 19 -8.55 -9.57 -9.89
N SER A 20 -8.99 -9.96 -11.10
CA SER A 20 -8.69 -9.27 -12.36
C SER A 20 -9.00 -7.77 -12.39
N ASP A 21 -9.93 -7.29 -11.59
CA ASP A 21 -10.32 -5.88 -11.57
C ASP A 21 -9.28 -4.97 -10.89
N TRP A 22 -8.30 -5.53 -10.17
CA TRP A 22 -7.33 -4.74 -9.40
C TRP A 22 -5.93 -5.34 -9.27
N ALA A 23 -5.77 -6.67 -9.32
CA ALA A 23 -4.55 -7.36 -8.87
C ALA A 23 -3.29 -7.05 -9.70
N THR A 24 -3.40 -6.94 -11.03
CA THR A 24 -2.23 -6.75 -11.91
C THR A 24 -2.31 -5.41 -12.64
N ASN A 25 -1.37 -4.51 -12.35
CA ASN A 25 -1.35 -3.13 -12.86
C ASN A 25 -2.71 -2.42 -12.70
N VAL A 26 -3.28 -2.47 -11.49
CA VAL A 26 -4.56 -1.81 -11.18
C VAL A 26 -5.68 -2.30 -12.12
N GLY A 27 -5.70 -3.61 -12.41
CA GLY A 27 -6.70 -4.26 -13.27
C GLY A 27 -6.47 -4.15 -14.78
N LYS A 28 -5.35 -3.56 -15.22
CA LYS A 28 -5.01 -3.45 -16.66
C LYS A 28 -4.85 -4.81 -17.32
N TYR A 29 -4.29 -5.78 -16.61
CA TYR A 29 -4.10 -7.14 -17.11
C TYR A 29 -5.00 -8.09 -16.33
N ARG A 30 -5.96 -8.69 -17.03
CA ARG A 30 -6.91 -9.65 -16.47
C ARG A 30 -6.37 -11.07 -16.59
N VAL A 31 -6.92 -11.97 -15.80
CA VAL A 31 -6.62 -13.41 -15.90
C VAL A 31 -6.93 -13.92 -17.31
N ASN A 32 -6.07 -14.77 -17.85
CA ASN A 32 -6.28 -15.43 -19.14
C ASN A 32 -6.42 -16.93 -18.93
N TYR A 33 -7.66 -17.39 -18.76
CA TYR A 33 -8.02 -18.77 -18.44
C TYR A 33 -7.54 -19.83 -19.44
N ILE A 34 -7.01 -19.46 -20.60
CA ILE A 34 -6.30 -20.39 -21.50
C ILE A 34 -5.08 -21.01 -20.79
N TYR A 35 -4.47 -20.30 -19.84
CA TYR A 35 -3.33 -20.80 -19.07
C TYR A 35 -3.73 -21.58 -17.80
N ALA A 36 -5.01 -21.91 -17.63
CA ALA A 36 -5.46 -22.73 -16.51
C ALA A 36 -4.89 -24.17 -16.61
N PRO A 37 -4.73 -24.88 -15.47
CA PRO A 37 -5.11 -24.49 -14.11
C PRO A 37 -4.10 -23.56 -13.42
N TYR A 38 -4.62 -22.64 -12.60
CA TYR A 38 -3.80 -21.87 -11.65
C TYR A 38 -3.76 -22.61 -10.32
N VAL A 39 -2.59 -23.07 -9.91
CA VAL A 39 -2.42 -23.92 -8.73
C VAL A 39 -1.57 -23.19 -7.69
N ALA A 40 -2.05 -23.18 -6.45
CA ALA A 40 -1.28 -22.73 -5.29
C ALA A 40 -1.15 -23.90 -4.31
N GLU A 41 0.09 -24.25 -3.96
CA GLU A 41 0.40 -25.34 -3.03
C GLU A 41 0.85 -24.74 -1.69
N PHE A 42 0.33 -25.30 -0.59
CA PHE A 42 0.63 -24.87 0.77
C PHE A 42 1.11 -26.09 1.57
N SER A 43 2.26 -25.98 2.23
CA SER A 43 2.83 -27.00 3.11
C SER A 43 3.30 -26.38 4.43
N ASP A 44 3.69 -27.22 5.39
CA ASP A 44 4.36 -26.81 6.63
C ASP A 44 3.59 -25.75 7.42
N LEU A 45 2.26 -25.92 7.52
CA LEU A 45 1.39 -24.98 8.22
C LEU A 45 1.69 -24.99 9.73
N VAL A 46 2.17 -23.85 10.22
CA VAL A 46 2.48 -23.63 11.63
C VAL A 46 1.42 -22.71 12.24
N LEU A 47 0.69 -23.22 13.23
CA LEU A 47 -0.34 -22.46 13.96
C LEU A 47 0.09 -22.27 15.42
N TYR A 48 0.56 -21.06 15.72
CA TYR A 48 0.81 -20.60 17.09
C TYR A 48 -0.15 -19.45 17.41
N GLY A 49 -1.19 -19.76 18.17
CA GLY A 49 -2.14 -18.76 18.63
C GLY A 49 -3.06 -19.34 19.71
N CYS A 50 -3.78 -18.45 20.39
CA CYS A 50 -4.75 -18.87 21.39
C CYS A 50 -6.10 -19.14 20.73
N ALA A 51 -6.57 -20.39 20.79
CA ALA A 51 -7.89 -20.76 20.29
C ALA A 51 -8.98 -20.18 21.20
N VAL A 52 -10.01 -19.59 20.58
CA VAL A 52 -11.17 -19.03 21.27
C VAL A 52 -12.40 -19.86 20.88
N ASP A 53 -13.23 -20.18 21.86
CA ASP A 53 -14.54 -20.78 21.60
C ASP A 53 -15.46 -19.70 20.98
N PRO A 54 -15.97 -19.90 19.76
CA PRO A 54 -16.83 -18.92 19.09
C PRO A 54 -18.20 -18.72 19.77
N ILE A 55 -18.59 -19.59 20.70
CA ILE A 55 -19.86 -19.51 21.45
C ILE A 55 -19.65 -18.75 22.77
N GLU A 56 -18.58 -19.08 23.52
CA GLU A 56 -18.36 -18.49 24.84
C GLU A 56 -17.56 -17.17 24.80
N PHE A 57 -16.93 -16.81 23.67
CA PHE A 57 -16.02 -15.65 23.47
C PHE A 57 -15.00 -15.41 24.60
N SER A 58 -14.83 -16.39 25.48
CA SER A 58 -13.99 -16.35 26.66
C SER A 58 -12.83 -17.31 26.42
N SER A 59 -11.62 -16.77 26.47
CA SER A 59 -10.42 -17.58 26.27
C SER A 59 -10.02 -18.23 27.58
N LYS A 60 -10.58 -19.40 27.89
CA LYS A 60 -10.19 -20.19 29.09
C LYS A 60 -8.73 -20.70 29.07
N ARG A 61 -7.99 -20.51 27.97
CA ARG A 61 -6.68 -21.16 27.71
C ARG A 61 -5.56 -20.23 27.21
N CYS A 62 -5.73 -18.91 27.21
CA CYS A 62 -4.61 -18.02 26.83
C CYS A 62 -3.56 -17.85 27.95
N ASP A 63 -3.85 -18.31 29.17
CA ASP A 63 -2.96 -18.13 30.34
C ASP A 63 -1.67 -18.97 30.29
N GLY A 64 -1.61 -19.99 29.40
CA GLY A 64 -0.51 -20.96 29.35
C GLY A 64 0.40 -20.85 28.11
N MET A 65 0.06 -20.02 27.12
CA MET A 65 1.05 -19.66 26.11
C MET A 65 1.98 -18.65 26.75
N GLN A 66 3.29 -18.94 26.74
CA GLN A 66 4.38 -18.00 27.08
C GLN A 66 3.89 -16.59 26.85
N SER A 67 3.74 -15.84 27.95
CA SER A 67 2.93 -14.62 27.94
C SER A 67 3.32 -13.79 26.72
N TRP A 68 2.36 -13.19 26.05
CA TRP A 68 2.65 -12.21 25.00
C TRP A 68 3.58 -11.07 25.51
N GLU A 69 3.86 -11.02 26.82
CA GLU A 69 4.86 -10.18 27.47
C GLU A 69 6.31 -10.68 27.27
N GLN A 70 6.54 -11.96 26.95
CA GLN A 70 7.85 -12.53 26.56
C GLN A 70 8.15 -12.38 25.07
N LEU A 71 7.12 -12.22 24.23
CA LEU A 71 7.31 -11.68 22.89
C LEU A 71 7.70 -10.22 23.07
N THR A 72 8.98 -9.91 22.83
CA THR A 72 9.49 -8.54 22.92
C THR A 72 8.51 -7.60 22.22
N THR A 73 7.87 -6.73 22.99
CA THR A 73 6.88 -5.75 22.50
C THR A 73 7.42 -4.85 21.39
N SER A 74 8.74 -4.86 21.19
CA SER A 74 9.44 -4.25 20.06
C SER A 74 10.34 -5.27 19.37
N ILE A 75 10.43 -5.16 18.05
CA ILE A 75 11.50 -5.77 17.27
C ILE A 75 12.87 -5.15 17.64
N THR A 76 13.94 -5.93 17.48
CA THR A 76 15.31 -5.50 17.76
C THR A 76 15.80 -4.42 16.79
N PRO A 77 16.80 -3.58 17.16
CA PRO A 77 17.39 -2.60 16.23
C PRO A 77 17.93 -3.21 14.93
N SER A 78 18.45 -4.43 14.99
CA SER A 78 18.91 -5.17 13.80
C SER A 78 17.75 -5.54 12.87
N GLN A 79 16.61 -5.97 13.42
CA GLN A 79 15.40 -6.25 12.63
C GLN A 79 14.82 -4.97 12.01
N ILE A 80 14.79 -3.86 12.76
CA ILE A 80 14.38 -2.55 12.24
C ILE A 80 15.25 -2.14 11.05
N SER A 81 16.58 -2.23 11.18
CA SER A 81 17.51 -1.90 10.10
C SER A 81 17.31 -2.77 8.85
N LYS A 82 17.03 -4.07 9.02
CA LYS A 82 16.69 -4.98 7.92
C LYS A 82 15.38 -4.58 7.23
N MET A 83 14.34 -4.30 8.02
CA MET A 83 13.05 -3.82 7.52
C MET A 83 13.21 -2.51 6.74
N ASP A 84 13.94 -1.53 7.27
CA ASP A 84 14.20 -0.25 6.62
C ASP A 84 15.01 -0.41 5.33
N SER A 85 15.99 -1.30 5.31
CA SER A 85 16.76 -1.62 4.10
C SER A 85 15.87 -2.24 3.02
N PHE A 86 15.00 -3.18 3.41
CA PHE A 86 14.06 -3.81 2.48
C PHE A 86 13.05 -2.81 1.92
N ARG A 87 12.39 -2.05 2.79
CA ARG A 87 11.42 -1.01 2.41
C ARG A 87 12.04 0.03 1.48
N ARG A 88 13.24 0.53 1.83
CA ARG A 88 13.99 1.46 0.98
C ARG A 88 14.34 0.91 -0.39
N LYS A 89 14.44 -0.40 -0.59
CA LYS A 89 14.79 -0.99 -1.90
C LYS A 89 13.56 -1.45 -2.70
N HIS A 90 12.60 -2.10 -2.05
CA HIS A 90 11.55 -2.88 -2.71
C HIS A 90 10.13 -2.35 -2.52
N MET A 91 9.89 -1.38 -1.63
CA MET A 91 8.55 -0.83 -1.44
C MET A 91 8.18 0.07 -2.63
N THR A 92 7.09 -0.30 -3.32
CA THR A 92 6.55 0.43 -4.49
C THR A 92 5.29 1.23 -4.17
N TYR A 93 4.60 0.90 -3.07
CA TYR A 93 3.40 1.59 -2.63
C TYR A 93 3.30 1.60 -1.10
N SER A 94 2.77 2.68 -0.54
CA SER A 94 2.38 2.77 0.87
C SER A 94 1.33 3.87 1.05
N TYR A 95 0.22 3.52 1.70
CA TYR A 95 -0.91 4.43 1.92
C TYR A 95 -0.54 5.64 2.80
N CYS A 96 0.46 5.51 3.68
CA CYS A 96 0.93 6.60 4.54
C CYS A 96 1.50 7.80 3.75
N TYR A 97 2.01 7.55 2.54
CA TYR A 97 2.59 8.58 1.69
C TYR A 97 1.67 8.96 0.52
N ASP A 98 0.55 8.26 0.33
CA ASP A 98 -0.38 8.47 -0.79
C ASP A 98 -1.18 9.77 -0.61
N GLN A 99 -0.73 10.81 -1.31
CA GLN A 99 -1.34 12.14 -1.27
C GLN A 99 -2.53 12.29 -2.21
N THR A 100 -2.75 11.31 -3.10
CA THR A 100 -3.96 11.26 -3.92
C THR A 100 -5.14 10.81 -3.09
N ARG A 101 -4.94 9.80 -2.23
CA ARG A 101 -5.97 9.24 -1.36
C ARG A 101 -6.11 9.99 -0.04
N TYR A 102 -4.99 10.34 0.61
CA TYR A 102 -4.98 10.98 1.92
C TYR A 102 -4.25 12.33 1.86
N LYS A 103 -4.98 13.44 2.01
CA LYS A 103 -4.37 14.79 2.01
C LYS A 103 -3.45 15.04 3.20
N VAL A 104 -3.76 14.40 4.33
CA VAL A 104 -2.94 14.37 5.53
C VAL A 104 -2.74 12.89 5.86
N ALA A 105 -1.51 12.52 6.19
CA ALA A 105 -1.19 11.15 6.55
C ALA A 105 -2.07 10.69 7.73
N PRO A 106 -2.62 9.47 7.69
CA PRO A 106 -3.35 8.91 8.81
C PRO A 106 -2.54 8.95 10.12
N PRO A 107 -3.18 9.12 11.30
CA PRO A 107 -2.49 9.40 12.56
C PRO A 107 -1.61 8.25 13.09
N GLU A 108 -1.78 7.04 12.57
CA GLU A 108 -0.95 5.87 12.86
C GLU A 108 0.37 5.86 12.07
N CYS A 109 0.48 6.67 11.02
CA CYS A 109 1.64 6.67 10.14
C CYS A 109 2.83 7.41 10.75
N VAL A 110 4.01 6.77 10.68
CA VAL A 110 5.30 7.40 10.97
C VAL A 110 6.01 7.68 9.65
N ILE A 111 6.16 8.96 9.31
CA ILE A 111 6.70 9.40 8.03
C ILE A 111 8.24 9.36 8.04
N ASN A 112 8.82 8.56 7.15
CA ASN A 112 10.26 8.57 6.87
C ASN A 112 10.55 9.42 5.63
N PRO A 113 11.29 10.54 5.74
CA PRO A 113 11.58 11.42 4.62
C PRO A 113 12.32 10.76 3.45
N GLN A 114 13.21 9.80 3.72
CA GLN A 114 13.96 9.11 2.66
C GLN A 114 13.07 8.18 1.85
N GLU A 115 12.12 7.49 2.51
CA GLU A 115 11.12 6.66 1.83
C GLU A 115 10.17 7.52 1.00
N ALA A 116 9.68 8.62 1.58
CA ALA A 116 8.79 9.56 0.90
C ALA A 116 9.41 10.08 -0.40
N GLU A 117 10.66 10.54 -0.35
CA GLU A 117 11.34 11.09 -1.53
C GLU A 117 11.58 10.02 -2.60
N LYS A 118 11.92 8.79 -2.20
CA LYS A 118 12.07 7.69 -3.16
C LYS A 118 10.74 7.35 -3.83
N LEU A 119 9.67 7.19 -3.05
CA LEU A 119 8.34 6.89 -3.59
C LEU A 119 7.86 8.01 -4.53
N LYS A 120 8.07 9.26 -4.16
CA LYS A 120 7.77 10.44 -5.00
C LYS A 120 8.56 10.46 -6.31
N LYS A 121 9.82 10.05 -6.30
CA LYS A 121 10.62 9.91 -7.53
C LYS A 121 10.12 8.77 -8.42
N PHE A 122 9.64 7.68 -7.82
CA PHE A 122 9.12 6.52 -8.54
C PHE A 122 7.73 6.78 -9.14
N ASP A 123 6.82 7.34 -8.35
CA ASP A 123 5.47 7.70 -8.76
C ASP A 123 5.08 9.09 -8.20
N PRO A 124 5.41 10.17 -8.92
CA PRO A 124 5.10 11.53 -8.48
C PRO A 124 3.60 11.80 -8.45
N VAL A 125 2.78 11.06 -9.21
CA VAL A 125 1.34 11.30 -9.26
C VAL A 125 0.70 10.89 -7.94
N THR A 126 1.03 9.70 -7.44
CA THR A 126 0.47 9.15 -6.19
C THR A 126 1.05 9.84 -4.95
N PHE A 127 2.36 10.11 -4.94
CA PHE A 127 3.09 10.53 -3.74
C PHE A 127 3.43 12.04 -3.70
N GLY A 128 2.71 12.88 -4.45
CA GLY A 128 2.79 14.34 -4.30
C GLY A 128 3.96 15.04 -5.01
N GLY A 129 4.52 14.42 -6.03
CA GLY A 129 5.38 15.09 -7.00
C GLY A 129 4.50 15.88 -7.96
N GLY A 130 4.30 17.17 -7.68
CA GLY A 130 3.42 18.03 -8.47
C GLY A 130 3.57 17.84 -9.98
N ARG A 131 2.43 17.82 -10.69
CA ARG A 131 2.43 17.90 -12.15
C ARG A 131 3.13 19.21 -12.54
N ARG A 132 4.34 19.12 -13.10
CA ARG A 132 4.86 20.23 -13.91
C ARG A 132 3.92 20.34 -15.11
N HIS A 133 2.94 21.23 -15.03
CA HIS A 133 2.16 21.65 -16.19
C HIS A 133 3.13 22.26 -17.20
N HIS A 134 3.62 21.46 -18.15
CA HIS A 134 4.26 21.98 -19.35
C HIS A 134 3.16 22.52 -20.28
N GLY A 135 2.53 23.62 -19.88
CA GLY A 135 1.67 24.41 -20.73
C GLY A 135 2.53 25.30 -21.63
N LYS A 136 3.15 24.74 -22.68
CA LYS A 136 3.62 25.57 -23.80
C LYS A 136 2.41 25.89 -24.67
N ARG A 137 1.64 26.92 -24.27
CA ARG A 137 0.75 27.61 -25.21
C ARG A 137 1.63 28.47 -26.11
N HIS A 138 1.90 27.99 -27.32
CA HIS A 138 2.41 28.83 -28.39
C HIS A 138 1.30 29.81 -28.78
N HIS A 139 1.45 31.08 -28.39
CA HIS A 139 0.66 32.16 -28.97
C HIS A 139 1.17 32.39 -30.39
N HIS A 140 0.43 31.90 -31.38
CA HIS A 140 0.61 32.32 -32.76
C HIS A 140 -0.07 33.69 -32.90
N MET A 141 0.70 34.78 -32.84
CA MET A 141 0.23 36.07 -33.37
C MET A 141 0.17 35.91 -34.89
N GLN A 142 -1.04 35.79 -35.44
CA GLN A 142 -1.26 36.11 -36.85
C GLN A 142 -1.34 37.63 -36.95
N ALA A 143 -0.36 38.21 -37.64
CA ALA A 143 -0.42 39.60 -38.08
C ALA A 143 -1.52 39.70 -39.15
N SER A 144 -2.64 40.32 -38.81
CA SER A 144 -3.62 40.78 -39.80
C SER A 144 -3.11 42.08 -40.41
N ARG A 145 -2.73 42.00 -41.68
CA ARG A 145 -2.42 43.15 -42.53
C ARG A 145 -3.76 43.83 -42.85
N SER A 146 -3.99 45.02 -42.29
CA SER A 146 -5.11 45.88 -42.66
C SER A 146 -4.75 46.63 -43.94
N GLU A 147 -5.38 46.24 -45.04
CA GLU A 147 -5.45 47.04 -46.27
C GLU A 147 -6.77 47.81 -46.23
N ALA A 148 -6.70 49.14 -46.24
CA ALA A 148 -7.82 50.05 -46.46
C ALA A 148 -7.30 51.30 -47.19
N ASP A 149 -7.62 51.33 -48.48
CA ASP A 149 -8.02 52.43 -49.38
C ASP A 149 -7.26 53.76 -49.41
N SER A 150 -6.79 54.16 -50.62
CA SER A 150 -7.46 55.17 -51.48
C SER A 150 -6.55 55.65 -52.62
N ILE A 151 -6.96 55.42 -53.88
CA ILE A 151 -7.31 56.39 -54.97
C ILE A 151 -7.74 55.56 -56.19
#